data_AF-A0A924Q250-F1
#
_entry.id   AF-A0A924Q250-F1
#
_cell.length_a   1.000
_cell.length_b   1.000
_cell.length_c   1.000
_cell.angle_alpha   90.00
_cell.angle_beta   90.00
_cell.angle_gamma   90.00
#
_symmetry.space_group_name_H-M   'P 1'
#
loop_
_entity.id
_entity.type
_entity.pdbx_description
1 polymer ?
#
loop_
_entity_poly.entity_id
_entity_poly.type
_entity_poly.pdbx_seq_one_letter_code
_entity_poly.pdbx_strand_id
1 'polypeptide(L)'
;MARSNEFKALGITMGAPWFQIRQLAEHDGLVARSANFPLYGDLSDRRMSVAAGLGHGQEIYSIDDSCVELSGIRGDLTERSRKLRERLLQRIGTPLLGGYSIRA
;
A
#
# COMPACT_ATOMS: atom_id res chain seq x y z
N MET A 1 -2.97 -10.05 -3.66
CA MET A 1 -4.45 -10.14 -3.50
C MET A 1 -4.87 -9.16 -2.42
N ALA A 2 -6.01 -8.49 -2.57
CA ALA A 2 -6.49 -7.49 -1.62
C ALA A 2 -7.99 -7.65 -1.37
N ARG A 3 -8.46 -7.18 -0.21
CA ARG A 3 -9.87 -7.15 0.17
C ARG A 3 -10.17 -5.86 0.92
N SER A 4 -11.36 -5.31 0.71
CA SER A 4 -11.82 -4.12 1.42
C SER A 4 -12.20 -4.45 2.88
N ASN A 5 -12.53 -3.43 3.67
CA ASN A 5 -12.90 -3.64 5.07
C ASN A 5 -14.28 -4.30 5.20
N GLU A 6 -15.17 -4.09 4.24
CA GLU A 6 -16.48 -4.74 4.14
C GLU A 6 -16.33 -6.26 4.02
N PHE A 7 -15.41 -6.73 3.16
CA PHE A 7 -15.06 -8.15 3.08
C PHE A 7 -14.48 -8.70 4.39
N LYS A 8 -13.64 -7.91 5.09
CA LYS A 8 -13.08 -8.31 6.39
C LYS A 8 -14.17 -8.45 7.45
N ALA A 9 -15.13 -7.53 7.48
CA ALA A 9 -16.24 -7.53 8.43
C ALA A 9 -17.13 -8.77 8.29
N LEU A 10 -17.25 -9.32 7.07
CA LEU A 10 -17.97 -10.55 6.79
C LEU A 10 -17.16 -11.83 7.09
N GLY A 11 -15.99 -11.71 7.71
CA GLY A 11 -15.14 -12.87 8.07
C GLY A 11 -14.43 -13.54 6.90
N ILE A 12 -14.54 -13.01 5.68
CA ILE A 12 -13.93 -13.58 4.48
C ILE A 12 -12.42 -13.38 4.55
N THR A 13 -11.65 -14.44 4.78
CA THR A 13 -10.19 -14.40 4.92
C THR A 13 -9.48 -13.92 3.66
N MET A 14 -8.26 -13.39 3.81
CA MET A 14 -7.45 -13.00 2.65
C MET A 14 -7.06 -14.25 1.86
N GLY A 15 -7.29 -14.22 0.55
CA GLY A 15 -6.99 -15.37 -0.32
C GLY A 15 -8.05 -16.47 -0.31
N ALA A 16 -9.21 -16.25 0.32
CA ALA A 16 -10.35 -17.15 0.23
C ALA A 16 -10.70 -17.41 -1.26
N PRO A 17 -10.80 -18.69 -1.70
CA PRO A 17 -11.17 -19.00 -3.07
C PRO A 17 -12.55 -18.43 -3.43
N TRP A 18 -12.65 -17.73 -4.56
CA TRP A 18 -13.88 -17.03 -4.95
C TRP A 18 -15.12 -17.92 -4.94
N PHE A 19 -15.01 -19.16 -5.44
CA PHE A 19 -16.16 -20.07 -5.51
C PHE A 19 -16.75 -20.43 -4.14
N GLN A 20 -15.97 -20.35 -3.06
CA GLN A 20 -16.45 -20.63 -1.69
C GLN A 20 -17.23 -19.44 -1.11
N ILE A 21 -16.91 -18.22 -1.56
CA ILE A 21 -17.46 -16.98 -0.99
C ILE A 21 -18.45 -16.30 -1.93
N ARG A 22 -18.62 -16.78 -3.16
CA ARG A 22 -19.44 -16.12 -4.19
C ARG A 22 -20.88 -15.90 -3.75
N GLN A 23 -21.52 -16.91 -3.15
CA GLN A 23 -22.92 -16.82 -2.71
C GLN A 23 -23.11 -15.75 -1.61
N LEU A 24 -22.21 -15.73 -0.63
CA LEU A 24 -22.20 -14.72 0.43
C LEU A 24 -21.93 -13.32 -0.15
N ALA A 25 -20.95 -13.21 -1.05
CA ALA A 25 -20.62 -11.97 -1.72
C ALA A 25 -21.79 -11.42 -2.55
N GLU A 26 -22.50 -12.27 -3.28
CA GLU A 26 -23.70 -11.88 -4.04
C GLU A 26 -24.84 -11.42 -3.13
N HIS A 27 -25.09 -12.13 -2.03
CA HIS A 27 -26.09 -11.75 -1.02
C HIS A 27 -25.81 -10.37 -0.41
N ASP A 28 -24.56 -10.11 -0.04
CA ASP A 28 -24.15 -8.87 0.63
C ASP A 28 -23.77 -7.74 -0.36
N GLY A 29 -24.00 -7.93 -1.66
CA GLY A 29 -23.74 -6.93 -2.71
C GLY A 29 -22.25 -6.63 -2.94
N LEU A 30 -21.36 -7.55 -2.56
CA LEU A 30 -19.92 -7.42 -2.79
C LEU A 30 -19.56 -7.72 -4.24
N VAL A 31 -18.53 -7.02 -4.74
CA VAL A 31 -18.09 -7.12 -6.13
C VAL A 31 -16.66 -7.65 -6.20
N ALA A 32 -16.47 -8.75 -6.94
CA ALA A 32 -15.14 -9.18 -7.35
C ALA A 32 -14.62 -8.33 -8.51
N ARG A 33 -13.35 -7.95 -8.46
CA ARG A 33 -12.64 -7.25 -9.54
C ARG A 33 -11.44 -8.08 -9.97
N SER A 34 -11.18 -8.12 -11.27
CA SER A 34 -9.92 -8.67 -11.79
C SER A 34 -8.75 -7.77 -11.42
N ALA A 35 -7.56 -8.36 -11.28
CA ALA A 35 -6.35 -7.60 -11.04
C ALA A 35 -5.96 -6.81 -12.31
N ASN A 36 -5.79 -5.50 -12.17
CA ASN A 36 -5.26 -4.64 -13.22
C ASN A 36 -3.75 -4.43 -13.01
N PHE A 37 -2.94 -5.41 -13.39
CA PHE A 37 -1.50 -5.40 -13.14
C PHE A 37 -0.76 -4.17 -13.69
N PRO A 38 -1.02 -3.70 -14.92
CA PRO A 38 -0.36 -2.49 -15.44
C PRO A 38 -0.66 -1.26 -14.57
N LEU A 39 -1.93 -1.05 -14.20
CA LEU A 39 -2.30 0.08 -13.35
C LEU A 39 -1.61 0.02 -11.98
N TYR A 40 -1.60 -1.15 -11.35
CA TYR A 40 -0.96 -1.31 -10.04
C TYR A 40 0.58 -1.20 -10.12
N GLY A 41 1.18 -1.62 -11.24
CA GLY A 41 2.61 -1.41 -11.52
C GLY A 41 2.94 0.08 -11.61
N ASP A 42 2.20 0.84 -12.42
CA ASP A 42 2.40 2.29 -12.54
C ASP A 42 2.23 3.03 -11.20
N LEU A 43 1.25 2.61 -10.39
CA LEU A 43 1.03 3.17 -9.05
C LEU A 43 2.19 2.84 -8.10
N SER A 44 2.71 1.61 -8.16
CA SER A 44 3.90 1.18 -7.41
C SER A 44 5.10 2.05 -7.79
N ASP A 45 5.41 2.18 -9.07
CA ASP A 45 6.58 2.93 -9.54
C ASP A 45 6.55 4.39 -9.11
N ARG A 46 5.38 5.04 -9.25
CA ARG A 46 5.19 6.43 -8.77
C ARG A 46 5.41 6.54 -7.27
N ARG A 47 4.94 5.57 -6.50
CA ARG A 47 5.07 5.56 -5.04
C ARG A 47 6.50 5.34 -4.60
N MET A 48 7.18 4.35 -5.18
CA MET A 48 8.58 4.05 -4.85
C MET A 48 9.48 5.23 -5.21
N SER A 49 9.22 5.91 -6.34
CA SER A 49 9.94 7.13 -6.72
C SER A 49 9.80 8.25 -5.70
N VAL A 50 8.61 8.44 -5.11
CA VAL A 50 8.40 9.47 -4.06
C VAL A 50 9.07 9.07 -2.75
N ALA A 51 9.05 7.78 -2.39
CA ALA A 51 9.70 7.26 -1.18
C ALA A 51 11.23 7.30 -1.26
N ALA A 52 11.82 7.00 -2.41
CA ALA A 52 13.27 7.05 -2.65
C ALA A 52 13.88 8.40 -2.27
N GLY A 53 13.17 9.50 -2.55
CA GLY A 53 13.61 10.87 -2.25
C GLY A 53 13.69 11.22 -0.76
N LEU A 54 13.39 10.28 0.14
CA LEU A 54 13.58 10.44 1.57
C LEU A 54 14.91 9.87 2.07
N GLY A 55 15.53 8.92 1.39
CA GLY A 55 16.65 8.20 1.97
C GLY A 55 17.97 8.57 1.36
N HIS A 56 19.01 8.02 1.97
CA HIS A 56 20.23 7.69 1.22
C HIS A 56 20.09 6.35 0.49
N GLY A 57 19.16 5.49 0.92
CA GLY A 57 18.89 4.20 0.32
C GLY A 57 17.43 3.78 0.48
N GLN A 58 16.99 2.84 -0.37
CA GLN A 58 15.67 2.23 -0.32
C GLN A 58 15.77 0.74 -0.66
N GLU A 59 15.13 -0.09 0.14
CA GLU A 59 14.93 -1.52 -0.12
C GLU A 59 13.45 -1.74 -0.47
N ILE A 60 13.16 -2.24 -1.67
CA ILE A 60 11.81 -2.56 -2.12
C ILE A 60 11.54 -4.06 -1.88
N TYR A 61 10.54 -4.38 -1.06
CA TYR A 61 10.18 -5.76 -0.71
C TYR A 61 9.00 -6.28 -1.56
N SER A 62 8.09 -5.38 -1.94
CA SER A 62 6.93 -5.69 -2.80
C SER A 62 6.48 -4.44 -3.56
N ILE A 63 5.42 -4.57 -4.37
CA ILE A 63 4.79 -3.47 -5.11
C ILE A 63 4.21 -2.35 -4.23
N ASP A 64 4.01 -2.61 -2.94
CA ASP A 64 3.38 -1.69 -2.00
C ASP A 64 4.17 -1.50 -0.70
N ASP A 65 5.34 -2.14 -0.58
CA ASP A 65 6.17 -2.17 0.61
C ASP A 65 7.66 -1.93 0.32
N SER A 66 8.25 -1.00 1.09
CA SER A 66 9.66 -0.65 0.99
C SER A 66 10.18 -0.01 2.28
N CYS A 67 11.42 -0.25 2.63
CA CYS A 67 12.14 0.41 3.71
C CYS A 67 13.04 1.51 3.15
N VAL A 68 13.19 2.63 3.86
CA VAL A 68 14.07 3.73 3.47
C VAL A 68 15.11 3.98 4.56
N GLU A 69 16.37 4.04 4.18
CA GLU A 69 17.51 4.31 5.05
C GLU A 69 17.56 5.80 5.39
N LEU A 70 17.30 6.14 6.65
CA LEU A 70 17.29 7.53 7.13
C LEU A 70 18.54 7.88 7.96
N SER A 71 19.46 6.94 8.15
CA SER A 71 20.73 7.13 8.86
C SER A 71 21.47 8.37 8.36
N GLY A 72 21.90 9.22 9.30
CA GLY A 72 22.61 10.47 9.02
C GLY A 72 21.74 11.64 8.53
N ILE A 73 20.42 11.45 8.34
CA ILE A 73 19.51 12.54 8.00
C ILE A 73 19.19 13.35 9.25
N ARG A 74 19.47 14.66 9.19
CA ARG A 74 19.21 15.60 10.28
C ARG A 74 17.76 16.10 10.28
N GLY A 75 17.26 16.46 11.45
CA GLY A 75 15.94 17.07 11.64
C GLY A 75 14.88 16.11 12.17
N ASP A 76 13.63 16.55 12.15
CA ASP A 76 12.49 15.76 12.65
C ASP A 76 12.05 14.72 11.62
N LEU A 77 12.39 13.46 11.88
CA LEU A 77 12.04 12.31 11.04
C LEU A 77 10.54 12.03 11.03
N THR A 78 9.82 12.35 12.12
CA THR A 78 8.36 12.20 12.19
C THR A 78 7.68 13.19 11.27
N GLU A 79 8.05 14.46 11.34
CA GLU A 79 7.51 15.50 10.47
C GLU A 79 7.83 15.22 8.99
N ARG A 80 9.04 14.71 8.73
CA ARG A 80 9.45 14.30 7.39
C ARG A 80 8.61 13.14 6.85
N SER A 81 8.32 12.15 7.68
CA SER A 81 7.46 11.01 7.35
C SER A 81 6.00 11.44 7.15
N ARG A 82 5.50 12.41 7.92
CA ARG A 82 4.18 13.02 7.72
C ARG A 82 4.09 13.71 6.36
N LYS A 83 5.08 14.53 5.99
CA LYS A 83 5.17 15.18 4.68
C LYS A 83 5.26 14.19 3.52
N LEU A 84 5.83 13.01 3.73
CA LEU A 84 5.81 11.94 2.73
C LEU A 84 4.38 11.43 2.52
N ARG A 85 3.70 11.09 3.62
CA ARG A 85 2.32 10.61 3.57
C ARG A 85 1.41 11.60 2.85
N GLU A 86 1.59 12.89 3.09
CA GLU A 86 0.86 13.96 2.40
C GLU A 86 1.18 14.03 0.91
N ARG A 87 2.46 13.98 0.53
CA ARG A 87 2.87 13.97 -0.88
C ARG A 87 2.31 12.77 -1.65
N LEU A 88 2.29 11.60 -1.01
CA LEU A 88 1.74 10.39 -1.60
C LEU A 88 0.22 10.47 -1.75
N LEU A 89 -0.46 11.01 -0.74
CA LEU A 89 -1.89 11.27 -0.84
C LEU A 89 -2.22 12.27 -1.97
N GLN A 90 -1.45 13.35 -2.10
CA GLN A 90 -1.66 14.37 -3.15
C GLN A 90 -1.37 13.86 -4.55
N ARG A 91 -0.31 13.06 -4.74
CA ARG A 91 0.14 12.64 -6.08
C ARG A 91 -0.46 11.33 -6.57
N ILE A 92 -0.85 10.46 -5.64
CA ILE A 92 -1.27 9.07 -5.95
C ILE A 92 -2.71 8.83 -5.47
N GLY A 93 -3.27 9.70 -4.63
CA GLY A 93 -4.66 9.60 -4.17
C GLY A 93 -4.89 8.53 -3.11
N THR A 94 -3.82 7.88 -2.62
CA THR A 94 -3.92 6.86 -1.57
C THR A 94 -2.89 7.09 -0.48
N PRO A 95 -3.28 7.01 0.80
CA PRO A 95 -2.32 6.95 1.88
C PRO A 95 -1.60 5.60 1.83
N LEU A 96 -0.37 5.59 2.35
CA LEU A 96 0.52 4.44 2.40
C LEU A 96 -0.19 3.13 2.81
N LEU A 97 -0.19 2.14 1.92
CA LEU A 97 -0.81 0.81 2.08
C LEU A 97 0.11 -0.26 2.71
N GLY A 98 1.38 0.07 2.96
CA GLY A 98 2.41 -0.83 3.50
C GLY A 98 3.31 -0.10 4.48
N GLY A 99 3.87 -0.81 5.46
CA GLY A 99 4.62 -0.24 6.57
C GLY A 99 6.02 0.20 6.17
N TYR A 100 6.29 1.51 6.17
CA TYR A 100 7.66 1.99 6.07
C TYR A 100 8.34 1.75 7.40
N SER A 101 9.27 0.80 7.43
CA SER A 101 10.24 0.74 8.51
C SER A 101 11.31 1.79 8.25
N ILE A 102 11.63 2.56 9.29
CA ILE A 102 12.77 3.47 9.28
C ILE A 102 13.91 2.72 9.94
N ARG A 103 14.98 2.43 9.19
CA ARG A 103 16.26 2.08 9.80
C ARG A 103 17.02 3.37 10.08
N ALA A 104 17.47 3.49 11.32
CA ALA A 104 18.28 4.56 11.86
C ALA A 104 19.65 4.00 12.29
#